data_AF-A0A3B0VJ11-F1
#
_entry.id   AF-A0A3B0VJ11-F1
#
_cell.length_a   1.000
_cell.length_b   1.000
_cell.length_c   1.000
_cell.angle_alpha   90.00
_cell.angle_beta   90.00
_cell.angle_gamma   90.00
#
_symmetry.space_group_name_H-M   'P 1'
#
loop_
_entity.id
_entity.type
_entity.pdbx_description
1 polymer ?
#
loop_
_entity_poly.entity_id
_entity_poly.type
_entity_poly.pdbx_seq_one_letter_code
_entity_poly.pdbx_strand_id
1 'polypeptide(L)'
;MNSEFDNDQKQLAGIAKLFNEAEIAIKEIEDYGSELVVPAVNQLRYCGNHLVRYLSDTSNKEELSDSIKHCKRAAYDAYESAIVYHLFEFKKFKDDYRRVQITPVISDYADIQQKIIQARNFIRNNNESKTRGEFYKDGRKHLQLLAGNVEKLNSNRDELNKAIRKERTTLLSQVVGGIAAIIAIVTFIIVYSPS
;
A
#
# COMPACT_ATOMS: atom_id res chain seq x y z
N MET A 1 -39.80 24.39 13.05
CA MET A 1 -39.31 23.70 14.27
C MET A 1 -39.12 22.20 14.08
N ASN A 2 -40.14 21.39 13.73
CA ASN A 2 -39.94 19.93 13.57
C ASN A 2 -39.01 19.53 12.40
N SER A 3 -38.95 20.32 11.33
CA SER A 3 -38.12 19.99 10.15
C SER A 3 -36.63 20.28 10.33
N GLU A 4 -36.28 21.31 11.10
CA GLU A 4 -34.87 21.70 11.34
C GLU A 4 -34.20 20.78 12.34
N PHE A 5 -34.91 20.43 13.42
CA PHE A 5 -34.44 19.45 14.39
C PHE A 5 -34.22 18.07 13.74
N ASP A 6 -35.12 17.65 12.85
CA ASP A 6 -34.96 16.42 12.06
C ASP A 6 -33.75 16.49 11.12
N ASN A 7 -33.45 17.65 10.53
CA ASN A 7 -32.26 17.84 9.71
C ASN A 7 -30.95 17.76 10.51
N ASP A 8 -30.91 18.39 11.69
CA ASP A 8 -29.74 18.33 12.58
C ASP A 8 -29.45 16.90 13.04
N GLN A 9 -30.50 16.17 13.43
CA GLN A 9 -30.36 14.77 13.83
C GLN A 9 -29.81 13.90 12.69
N LYS A 10 -30.28 14.13 11.45
CA LYS A 10 -29.74 13.45 10.26
C LYS A 10 -28.27 13.77 10.03
N GLN A 11 -27.86 15.04 10.18
CA GLN A 11 -26.47 15.44 10.03
C GLN A 11 -25.57 14.83 11.12
N LEU A 12 -26.01 14.86 12.38
CA LEU A 12 -25.30 14.25 13.51
C LEU A 12 -25.14 12.73 13.32
N ALA A 13 -26.19 12.03 12.87
CA ALA A 13 -26.10 10.61 12.53
C ALA A 13 -25.11 10.36 11.38
N GLY A 14 -25.09 11.25 10.38
CA GLY A 14 -24.11 11.22 9.30
C GLY A 14 -22.67 11.41 9.79
N ILE A 15 -22.44 12.34 10.72
CA ILE A 15 -21.14 12.58 11.34
C ILE A 15 -20.70 11.35 12.14
N ALA A 16 -21.57 10.77 12.97
CA ALA A 16 -21.25 9.57 13.74
C ALA A 16 -20.82 8.41 12.83
N LYS A 17 -21.53 8.20 11.72
CA LYS A 17 -21.15 7.20 10.72
C LYS A 17 -19.79 7.48 10.11
N LEU A 18 -19.53 8.72 9.68
CA LEU A 18 -18.25 9.11 9.07
C LEU A 18 -17.09 9.07 10.06
N PHE A 19 -17.34 9.40 11.33
CA PHE A 19 -16.36 9.30 12.41
C PHE A 19 -15.94 7.85 12.59
N ASN A 20 -16.91 6.93 12.70
CA ASN A 20 -16.63 5.50 12.78
C ASN A 20 -15.93 4.95 11.52
N GLU A 21 -16.29 5.43 10.32
CA GLU A 21 -15.57 5.08 9.08
C GLU A 21 -14.10 5.54 9.12
N ALA A 22 -13.82 6.72 9.68
CA ALA A 22 -12.47 7.23 9.83
C ALA A 22 -11.68 6.48 10.93
N GLU A 23 -12.30 6.12 12.05
CA GLU A 23 -11.66 5.28 13.07
C GLU A 23 -11.30 3.90 12.52
N ILE A 24 -12.20 3.26 11.76
CA ILE A 24 -11.88 1.99 11.08
C ILE A 24 -10.68 2.18 10.15
N ALA A 25 -10.64 3.27 9.36
CA ALA A 25 -9.53 3.55 8.47
C ALA A 25 -8.19 3.72 9.20
N ILE A 26 -8.19 4.41 10.34
CA ILE A 26 -6.99 4.58 11.18
C ILE A 26 -6.54 3.23 11.73
N LYS A 27 -7.49 2.41 12.20
CA LYS A 27 -7.20 1.10 12.77
C LYS A 27 -6.67 0.10 11.75
N GLU A 28 -7.21 0.11 10.53
CA GLU A 28 -6.69 -0.70 9.41
C GLU A 28 -5.19 -0.43 9.17
N ILE A 29 -4.69 0.78 9.49
CA ILE A 29 -3.26 1.15 9.30
C ILE A 29 -2.38 0.68 10.43
N GLU A 30 -2.88 0.70 11.66
CA GLU A 30 -2.21 0.14 12.82
C GLU A 30 -1.93 -1.36 12.58
N ASP A 31 -2.90 -2.07 11.99
CA ASP A 31 -2.75 -3.49 11.62
C ASP A 31 -1.65 -3.73 10.57
N TYR A 32 -1.36 -2.77 9.69
CA TYR A 32 -0.28 -2.87 8.72
C TYR A 32 1.12 -2.59 9.30
N GLY A 33 1.22 -2.26 10.59
CA GLY A 33 2.50 -2.01 11.26
C GLY A 33 3.09 -0.62 10.96
N SER A 34 2.27 0.31 10.48
CA SER A 34 2.68 1.70 10.28
C SER A 34 2.62 2.49 11.59
N GLU A 35 3.44 3.54 11.70
CA GLU A 35 3.31 4.52 12.78
C GLU A 35 1.94 5.20 12.74
N LEU A 36 1.49 5.67 13.91
CA LEU A 36 0.24 6.39 14.10
C LEU A 36 0.12 7.52 13.06
N VAL A 37 -0.99 7.56 12.33
CA VAL A 37 -1.25 8.61 11.34
C VAL A 37 -1.69 9.90 12.04
N VAL A 38 -0.71 10.61 12.60
CA VAL A 38 -0.91 11.89 13.32
C VAL A 38 -1.82 12.86 12.54
N PRO A 39 -1.71 13.02 11.21
CA PRO A 39 -2.65 13.84 10.44
C PRO A 39 -4.11 13.40 10.59
N ALA A 40 -4.41 12.11 10.45
CA ALA A 40 -5.78 11.60 10.52
C ALA A 40 -6.40 11.78 11.92
N VAL A 41 -5.61 11.50 12.97
CA VAL A 41 -6.04 11.72 14.37
C VAL A 41 -6.33 13.21 14.63
N ASN A 42 -5.49 14.10 14.11
CA ASN A 42 -5.72 15.55 14.23
C ASN A 42 -7.03 15.99 13.56
N GLN A 43 -7.42 15.37 12.44
CA GLN A 43 -8.69 15.66 11.79
C GLN A 43 -9.88 15.24 12.65
N LEU A 44 -9.83 14.08 13.32
CA LEU A 44 -10.87 13.69 14.28
C LEU A 44 -10.94 14.63 15.48
N ARG A 45 -9.80 15.14 15.95
CA ARG A 45 -9.77 16.18 16.99
C ARG A 45 -10.46 17.47 16.54
N TYR A 46 -10.24 17.91 15.30
CA TYR A 46 -10.95 19.07 14.75
C TYR A 46 -12.45 18.83 14.61
N CYS A 47 -12.85 17.64 14.13
CA CYS A 47 -14.26 17.24 14.12
C CYS A 47 -14.90 17.36 15.51
N GLY A 48 -14.27 16.81 16.55
CA GLY A 48 -14.76 16.92 17.93
C GLY A 48 -14.90 18.37 18.40
N ASN A 49 -13.93 19.23 18.09
CA ASN A 49 -13.99 20.65 18.41
C ASN A 49 -15.17 21.37 17.74
N HIS A 50 -15.43 21.08 16.46
CA HIS A 50 -16.59 21.63 15.74
C HIS A 50 -17.92 21.14 16.35
N LEU A 51 -18.01 19.85 16.72
CA LEU A 51 -19.18 19.32 17.43
C LEU A 51 -19.43 20.01 18.77
N VAL A 52 -18.38 20.25 19.57
CA VAL A 52 -18.51 20.96 20.86
C VAL A 52 -19.01 22.40 20.66
N ARG A 53 -18.51 23.09 19.62
CA ARG A 53 -18.97 24.44 19.27
C ARG A 53 -20.44 24.45 18.84
N TYR A 54 -20.84 23.50 18.00
CA TYR A 54 -22.24 23.33 17.62
C TYR A 54 -23.15 23.07 18.83
N LEU A 55 -22.73 22.21 19.76
CA LEU A 55 -23.50 21.93 20.98
C LEU A 55 -23.61 23.13 21.91
N SER A 56 -22.63 24.04 21.85
CA SER A 56 -22.62 25.29 22.63
C SER A 56 -23.48 26.38 21.98
N ASP A 57 -23.62 26.36 20.65
CA ASP A 57 -24.49 27.24 19.88
C ASP A 57 -25.09 26.50 18.68
N THR A 58 -26.29 25.95 18.87
CA THR A 58 -26.95 25.14 17.84
C THR A 58 -27.45 25.95 16.65
N SER A 59 -27.37 27.29 16.70
CA SER A 59 -27.71 28.14 15.55
C SER A 59 -26.61 28.12 14.48
N ASN A 60 -25.36 27.82 14.86
CA ASN A 60 -24.23 27.76 13.95
C ASN A 60 -24.14 26.40 13.23
N LYS A 61 -24.97 26.23 12.20
CA LYS A 61 -25.05 24.97 11.41
C LYS A 61 -23.79 24.67 10.60
N GLU A 62 -22.92 25.65 10.37
CA GLU A 62 -21.67 25.46 9.61
C GLU A 62 -20.74 24.46 10.31
N GLU A 63 -20.77 24.43 11.64
CA GLU A 63 -19.99 23.51 12.48
C GLU A 63 -20.29 22.03 12.18
N LEU A 64 -21.54 21.68 11.83
CA LEU A 64 -21.89 20.32 11.40
C LEU A 64 -21.29 19.99 10.03
N SER A 65 -21.31 20.94 9.09
CA SER A 65 -20.69 20.78 7.77
C SER A 65 -19.18 20.61 7.86
N ASP A 66 -18.52 21.39 8.73
CA ASP A 66 -17.07 21.29 8.93
C ASP A 66 -16.68 20.01 9.66
N SER A 67 -17.47 19.55 10.64
CA SER A 67 -17.30 18.23 11.27
C SER A 67 -17.30 17.10 10.22
N ILE A 68 -18.25 17.14 9.28
CA ILE A 68 -18.33 16.16 8.16
C ILE A 68 -17.05 16.21 7.30
N LYS A 69 -16.56 17.40 6.95
CA LYS A 69 -15.33 17.56 6.15
C LYS A 69 -14.13 16.95 6.87
N HIS A 70 -14.02 17.18 8.18
CA HIS A 70 -12.94 16.65 9.00
C HIS A 70 -12.99 15.12 9.13
N CYS A 71 -14.15 14.49 9.32
CA CYS A 71 -14.25 13.02 9.32
C CYS A 71 -13.82 12.43 7.96
N LYS A 72 -14.31 12.99 6.86
CA LYS A 72 -13.93 12.54 5.51
C LYS A 72 -12.43 12.69 5.27
N ARG A 73 -11.85 13.81 5.72
CA ARG A 73 -10.42 14.08 5.62
C ARG A 73 -9.59 13.12 6.47
N ALA A 74 -10.04 12.80 7.68
CA ALA A 74 -9.41 11.81 8.56
C ALA A 74 -9.30 10.44 7.87
N ALA A 75 -10.42 9.94 7.32
CA ALA A 75 -10.45 8.68 6.59
C ALA A 75 -9.52 8.70 5.36
N TYR A 76 -9.51 9.81 4.60
CA TYR A 76 -8.62 9.95 3.45
C TYR A 76 -7.14 9.95 3.85
N ASP A 77 -6.76 10.74 4.86
CA ASP A 77 -5.36 10.85 5.32
C ASP A 77 -4.85 9.50 5.84
N ALA A 78 -5.74 8.73 6.48
CA ALA A 78 -5.49 7.35 6.84
C ALA A 78 -5.21 6.51 5.58
N TYR A 79 -6.17 6.35 4.65
CA TYR A 79 -5.98 5.50 3.48
C TYR A 79 -4.79 5.91 2.61
N GLU A 80 -4.51 7.20 2.47
CA GLU A 80 -3.32 7.69 1.77
C GLU A 80 -2.03 7.18 2.42
N SER A 81 -1.91 7.30 3.75
CA SER A 81 -0.74 6.82 4.49
C SER A 81 -0.52 5.32 4.31
N ALA A 82 -1.62 4.54 4.38
CA ALA A 82 -1.61 3.11 4.11
C ALA A 82 -1.12 2.78 2.70
N ILE A 83 -1.61 3.52 1.69
CA ILE A 83 -1.20 3.35 0.30
C ILE A 83 0.29 3.66 0.13
N VAL A 84 0.78 4.75 0.74
CA VAL A 84 2.21 5.12 0.68
C VAL A 84 3.07 4.02 1.30
N TYR A 85 2.67 3.47 2.44
CA TYR A 85 3.35 2.34 3.08
C TYR A 85 3.46 1.12 2.15
N HIS A 86 2.35 0.66 1.56
CA HIS A 86 2.38 -0.48 0.65
C HIS A 86 3.15 -0.20 -0.65
N LEU A 87 3.15 1.03 -1.15
CA LEU A 87 3.99 1.42 -2.29
C LEU A 87 5.47 1.32 -1.95
N PHE A 88 5.87 1.61 -0.71
CA PHE A 88 7.22 1.42 -0.22
C PHE A 88 7.59 -0.06 -0.09
N GLU A 89 6.70 -0.90 0.45
CA GLU A 89 6.89 -2.35 0.51
C GLU A 89 7.03 -2.97 -0.89
N PHE A 90 6.22 -2.53 -1.85
CA PHE A 90 6.37 -2.94 -3.25
C PHE A 90 7.73 -2.52 -3.83
N LYS A 91 8.20 -1.31 -3.52
CA LYS A 91 9.52 -0.84 -3.97
C LYS A 91 10.63 -1.73 -3.41
N LYS A 92 10.60 -2.06 -2.12
CA LYS A 92 11.55 -3.02 -1.51
C LYS A 92 11.53 -4.37 -2.22
N PHE A 93 10.35 -4.93 -2.44
CA PHE A 93 10.21 -6.19 -3.19
C PHE A 93 10.86 -6.10 -4.57
N LYS A 94 10.63 -5.01 -5.32
CA LYS A 94 11.29 -4.82 -6.62
C LYS A 94 12.80 -4.76 -6.51
N ASP A 95 13.33 -4.08 -5.49
CA ASP A 95 14.77 -3.93 -5.28
C ASP A 95 15.43 -5.27 -4.89
N ASP A 96 14.77 -6.06 -4.02
CA ASP A 96 15.22 -7.38 -3.57
C ASP A 96 15.33 -8.38 -4.74
N TYR A 97 14.35 -8.37 -5.65
CA TYR A 97 14.24 -9.34 -6.74
C TYR A 97 14.61 -8.79 -8.12
N ARG A 98 15.25 -7.61 -8.21
CA ARG A 98 15.58 -6.94 -9.48
C ARG A 98 16.44 -7.76 -10.45
N ARG A 99 17.15 -8.79 -9.98
CA ARG A 99 18.05 -9.63 -10.77
C ARG A 99 17.46 -11.00 -11.13
N VAL A 100 16.20 -11.24 -10.80
CA VAL A 100 15.58 -12.56 -10.87
C VAL A 100 14.34 -12.49 -11.75
N GLN A 101 14.10 -13.55 -12.51
CA GLN A 101 12.83 -13.68 -13.22
C GLN A 101 11.72 -13.99 -12.23
N ILE A 102 10.79 -13.06 -12.06
CA ILE A 102 9.66 -13.19 -11.12
C ILE A 102 8.51 -13.99 -11.74
N THR A 103 8.26 -13.83 -13.03
CA THR A 103 7.14 -14.43 -13.77
C THR A 103 7.02 -15.96 -13.62
N PRO A 104 8.11 -16.75 -13.57
CA PRO A 104 8.02 -18.19 -13.34
C PRO A 104 7.43 -18.59 -11.97
N VAL A 105 7.51 -17.70 -10.97
CA VAL A 105 6.95 -17.93 -9.62
C VAL A 105 5.59 -17.23 -9.49
N ILE A 106 5.48 -16.01 -10.02
CA ILE A 106 4.27 -15.19 -9.96
C ILE A 106 3.84 -14.87 -11.40
N SER A 107 2.98 -15.72 -11.96
CA SER A 107 2.60 -15.68 -13.38
C SER A 107 1.91 -14.37 -13.80
N ASP A 108 1.16 -13.74 -12.90
CA ASP A 108 0.44 -12.49 -13.13
C ASP A 108 1.20 -11.24 -12.66
N TYR A 109 2.52 -11.33 -12.48
CA TYR A 109 3.32 -10.22 -11.95
C TYR A 109 3.14 -8.90 -12.73
N ALA A 110 3.04 -8.95 -14.07
CA ALA A 110 2.83 -7.75 -14.88
C ALA A 110 1.48 -7.05 -14.56
N ASP A 111 0.42 -7.83 -14.35
CA ASP A 111 -0.91 -7.29 -13.96
C ASP A 111 -0.86 -6.69 -12.55
N ILE A 112 -0.18 -7.36 -11.61
CA ILE A 112 0.09 -6.82 -10.27
C ILE A 112 0.78 -5.46 -10.36
N GLN A 113 1.82 -5.33 -11.19
CA GLN A 113 2.53 -4.05 -11.38
C GLN A 113 1.60 -2.96 -11.92
N GLN A 114 0.74 -3.27 -12.89
CA GLN A 114 -0.21 -2.31 -13.45
C GLN A 114 -1.21 -1.82 -12.40
N LYS A 115 -1.78 -2.74 -11.61
CA LYS A 115 -2.69 -2.45 -10.49
C LYS A 115 -2.04 -1.54 -9.45
N ILE A 116 -0.78 -1.78 -9.10
CA ILE A 116 -0.04 -0.94 -8.16
C ILE A 116 0.25 0.45 -8.75
N ILE A 117 0.56 0.54 -10.05
CA ILE A 117 0.75 1.83 -10.74
C ILE A 117 -0.56 2.65 -10.74
N GLN A 118 -1.72 2.01 -10.92
CA GLN A 118 -3.01 2.69 -10.86
C GLN A 118 -3.26 3.30 -9.47
N ALA A 119 -3.02 2.55 -8.38
CA ALA A 119 -3.13 3.07 -7.02
C ALA A 119 -2.17 4.23 -6.74
N ARG A 120 -0.94 4.17 -7.26
CA ARG A 120 0.03 5.28 -7.19
C ARG A 120 -0.48 6.53 -7.91
N ASN A 121 -1.01 6.37 -9.12
CA ASN A 121 -1.52 7.49 -9.91
C ASN A 121 -2.72 8.15 -9.23
N PHE A 122 -3.58 7.38 -8.56
CA PHE A 122 -4.68 7.91 -7.76
C PHE A 122 -4.18 8.88 -6.67
N ILE A 123 -3.17 8.49 -5.88
CA ILE A 123 -2.60 9.38 -4.85
C ILE A 123 -1.95 10.61 -5.48
N ARG A 124 -1.13 10.42 -6.53
CA ARG A 124 -0.43 11.53 -7.18
C ARG A 124 -1.39 12.60 -7.71
N ASN A 125 -2.48 12.16 -8.35
CA ASN A 125 -3.43 13.07 -8.98
C ASN A 125 -4.37 13.75 -7.96
N ASN A 126 -4.56 13.15 -6.78
CA ASN A 126 -5.42 13.70 -5.73
C ASN A 126 -4.67 14.54 -4.69
N ASN A 127 -3.34 14.64 -4.76
CA ASN A 127 -2.55 15.38 -3.78
C ASN A 127 -2.79 16.91 -3.83
N GLU A 128 -3.33 17.43 -4.94
CA GLU A 128 -3.46 18.88 -5.20
C GLU A 128 -4.86 19.46 -4.94
N SER A 129 -5.87 18.67 -4.56
CA SER A 129 -7.25 19.16 -4.45
C SER A 129 -7.61 19.67 -3.04
N LYS A 130 -8.39 20.76 -2.97
CA LYS A 130 -9.06 21.21 -1.72
C LYS A 130 -10.18 20.25 -1.27
N THR A 131 -10.49 19.25 -2.09
CA THR A 131 -11.59 18.31 -1.91
C THR A 131 -11.12 16.89 -1.59
N ARG A 132 -9.87 16.71 -1.13
CA ARG A 132 -9.29 15.39 -0.84
C ARG A 132 -10.19 14.46 0.00
N GLY A 133 -10.91 14.99 0.99
CA GLY A 133 -11.89 14.20 1.77
C GLY A 133 -13.03 13.60 0.93
N GLU A 134 -13.36 14.16 -0.24
CA GLU A 134 -14.39 13.62 -1.13
C GLU A 134 -14.00 12.27 -1.73
N PHE A 135 -12.71 11.99 -1.85
CA PHE A 135 -12.17 10.77 -2.47
C PHE A 135 -11.89 9.65 -1.46
N TYR A 136 -12.30 9.79 -0.19
CA TYR A 136 -11.97 8.82 0.86
C TYR A 136 -12.45 7.39 0.54
N LYS A 137 -13.61 7.24 -0.13
CA LYS A 137 -14.13 5.93 -0.56
C LYS A 137 -13.27 5.28 -1.64
N ASP A 138 -12.76 6.07 -2.57
CA ASP A 138 -11.88 5.57 -3.62
C ASP A 138 -10.51 5.21 -3.03
N GLY A 139 -10.06 5.97 -2.03
CA GLY A 139 -8.88 5.64 -1.23
C GLY A 139 -8.95 4.22 -0.65
N ARG A 140 -10.06 3.85 -0.01
CA ARG A 140 -10.23 2.49 0.53
C ARG A 140 -10.15 1.40 -0.55
N LYS A 141 -10.79 1.60 -1.70
CA LYS A 141 -10.75 0.64 -2.81
C LYS A 141 -9.33 0.45 -3.34
N HIS A 142 -8.59 1.54 -3.52
CA HIS A 142 -7.21 1.48 -3.96
C HIS A 142 -6.30 0.83 -2.92
N LEU A 143 -6.54 1.08 -1.62
CA LEU A 143 -5.83 0.42 -0.53
C LEU A 143 -6.04 -1.10 -0.57
N GLN A 144 -7.29 -1.57 -0.59
CA GLN A 144 -7.60 -3.01 -0.60
C GLN A 144 -6.93 -3.72 -1.79
N LEU A 145 -7.02 -3.13 -2.98
CA LEU A 145 -6.38 -3.66 -4.17
C LEU A 145 -4.85 -3.67 -4.03
N LEU A 146 -4.25 -2.60 -3.51
CA LEU A 146 -2.79 -2.52 -3.33
C LEU A 146 -2.29 -3.48 -2.25
N ALA A 147 -2.93 -3.51 -1.08
CA ALA A 147 -2.58 -4.36 0.05
C ALA A 147 -2.59 -5.84 -0.34
N GLY A 148 -3.68 -6.33 -0.96
CA GLY A 148 -3.78 -7.73 -1.39
C GLY A 148 -2.73 -8.11 -2.44
N ASN A 149 -2.38 -7.19 -3.34
CA ASN A 149 -1.30 -7.41 -4.31
C ASN A 149 0.08 -7.46 -3.64
N VAL A 150 0.37 -6.55 -2.70
CA VAL A 150 1.65 -6.55 -1.97
C VAL A 150 1.77 -7.77 -1.06
N GLU A 151 0.70 -8.18 -0.40
CA GLU A 151 0.65 -9.41 0.38
C GLU A 151 0.95 -10.64 -0.49
N LYS A 152 0.34 -10.73 -1.68
CA LYS A 152 0.63 -11.79 -2.65
C LYS A 152 2.11 -11.80 -3.07
N LEU A 153 2.73 -10.66 -3.29
CA LEU A 153 4.17 -10.58 -3.59
C LEU A 153 5.00 -11.07 -2.41
N ASN A 154 4.66 -10.62 -1.20
CA ASN A 154 5.39 -10.95 0.01
C ASN A 154 5.28 -12.44 0.40
N SER A 155 4.11 -13.06 0.22
CA SER A 155 3.92 -14.50 0.47
C SER A 155 4.69 -15.41 -0.48
N ASN A 156 5.12 -14.89 -1.64
CA ASN A 156 5.92 -15.61 -2.63
C ASN A 156 7.44 -15.37 -2.49
N ARG A 157 7.88 -14.59 -1.50
CA ARG A 157 9.31 -14.31 -1.27
C ARG A 157 10.13 -15.58 -1.07
N ASP A 158 9.61 -16.55 -0.34
CA ASP A 158 10.32 -17.80 -0.07
C ASP A 158 10.55 -18.63 -1.34
N GLU A 159 9.54 -18.69 -2.23
CA GLU A 159 9.67 -19.38 -3.52
C GLU A 159 10.64 -18.66 -4.45
N LEU A 160 10.62 -17.32 -4.47
CA LEU A 160 11.62 -16.54 -5.20
C LEU A 160 13.03 -16.76 -4.64
N ASN A 161 13.18 -16.83 -3.31
CA ASN A 161 14.46 -17.12 -2.66
C ASN A 161 14.96 -18.53 -2.99
N LYS A 162 14.07 -19.52 -3.10
CA LYS A 162 14.42 -20.87 -3.58
C LYS A 162 14.86 -20.84 -5.04
N ALA A 163 14.16 -20.10 -5.90
CA ALA A 163 14.54 -19.93 -7.31
C ALA A 163 15.95 -19.32 -7.46
N ILE A 164 16.25 -18.28 -6.67
CA ILE A 164 17.60 -17.67 -6.61
C ILE A 164 18.67 -18.70 -6.23
N ARG A 165 18.40 -19.49 -5.17
CA ARG A 165 19.36 -20.51 -4.71
C ARG A 165 19.62 -21.55 -5.80
N LYS A 166 18.55 -22.02 -6.47
CA LYS A 166 18.64 -23.00 -7.55
C LYS A 166 19.43 -22.48 -8.75
N GLU A 167 19.22 -21.23 -9.13
CA GLU A 167 19.96 -20.58 -10.22
C GLU A 167 21.45 -20.47 -9.88
N ARG A 168 21.79 -20.04 -8.65
CA ARG A 168 23.18 -19.98 -8.18
C ARG A 168 23.86 -21.34 -8.19
N THR A 169 23.18 -22.40 -7.72
CA THR A 169 23.75 -23.76 -7.74
C THR A 169 23.96 -24.28 -9.17
N THR A 170 23.06 -23.93 -10.09
CA THR A 170 23.18 -24.31 -11.51
C THR A 170 24.36 -23.58 -12.18
N LEU A 171 24.53 -22.29 -11.91
CA LEU A 171 25.66 -21.53 -12.43
C LEU A 171 26.99 -22.07 -11.90
N LEU A 172 27.08 -22.38 -10.61
CA LEU A 172 28.27 -22.97 -10.01
C LEU A 172 28.60 -24.33 -10.63
N SER A 173 27.60 -25.21 -10.83
CA SER A 173 27.85 -26.51 -11.45
C SER A 173 28.29 -26.40 -12.91
N GLN A 174 27.75 -25.43 -13.66
CA GLN A 174 28.19 -25.13 -15.03
C GLN A 174 29.63 -24.61 -15.08
N VAL A 175 30.01 -23.71 -14.17
CA VAL A 175 31.39 -23.20 -14.08
C VAL A 175 32.37 -24.32 -13.73
N VAL A 176 32.06 -25.13 -12.71
CA VAL A 176 32.90 -26.27 -12.32
C VAL A 176 33.03 -27.29 -13.46
N GLY A 177 31.91 -27.61 -14.14
CA GLY A 177 31.92 -28.50 -15.29
C GLY A 177 32.77 -27.96 -16.45
N GLY A 178 32.69 -26.66 -16.73
CA GLY A 178 33.52 -26.00 -17.75
C GLY A 178 35.01 -26.04 -17.43
N ILE A 179 35.39 -25.77 -16.17
CA ILE A 179 36.79 -25.86 -15.72
C ILE A 179 37.29 -27.31 -15.86
N ALA A 180 36.50 -28.29 -15.42
CA ALA A 180 36.87 -29.71 -15.54
C ALA A 180 37.08 -30.14 -17.00
N ALA A 181 36.23 -29.68 -17.91
CA ALA A 181 36.37 -29.95 -19.35
C ALA A 181 37.65 -29.34 -19.93
N ILE A 182 38.01 -28.10 -19.56
CA ILE A 182 39.25 -27.46 -19.99
C ILE A 182 40.47 -28.24 -19.48
N ILE A 183 40.48 -28.63 -18.21
CA ILE A 183 41.57 -29.43 -17.63
C ILE A 183 41.73 -30.76 -18.37
N ALA A 184 40.63 -31.44 -18.69
CA ALA A 184 40.66 -32.69 -19.44
C ALA A 184 41.27 -32.52 -20.83
N ILE A 185 40.92 -31.44 -21.55
CA ILE A 185 41.48 -31.12 -22.87
C ILE A 185 42.98 -30.83 -22.78
N VAL A 186 43.41 -30.00 -21.83
CA VAL A 186 44.84 -29.67 -21.65
C VAL A 186 45.66 -30.92 -21.31
N THR A 187 45.15 -31.76 -20.43
CA THR A 187 45.80 -33.03 -20.04
C THR A 187 45.91 -33.97 -21.25
N PHE A 188 44.84 -34.07 -22.05
CA PHE A 188 44.86 -34.87 -23.27
C PHE A 188 45.92 -34.36 -24.26
N ILE A 189 46.00 -33.05 -24.49
CA ILE A 189 47.03 -32.45 -25.36
C ILE A 189 48.43 -32.76 -24.84
N ILE A 190 48.70 -32.57 -23.54
CA ILE A 190 50.03 -32.82 -22.96
C ILE A 190 50.43 -34.30 -23.09
N VAL A 191 49.50 -35.23 -22.85
CA VAL A 191 49.80 -36.67 -22.87
C VAL A 191 49.95 -37.21 -24.29
N TYR A 192 49.22 -36.67 -25.26
CA TYR A 192 49.14 -37.21 -26.62
C TYR A 192 49.78 -36.32 -27.70
N SER A 193 50.37 -35.18 -27.35
CA SER A 193 51.21 -34.43 -28.29
C SER A 193 52.49 -35.23 -28.57
N PRO A 194 52.74 -35.64 -29.82
CA PRO A 194 54.00 -36.30 -30.17
C PRO A 194 55.15 -35.31 -29.97
N SER A 195 56.13 -35.73 -29.18
CA SER A 195 57.41 -35.04 -28.96
C SER A 195 58.27 -34.98 -30.22
#